data_AF-I3KEG8-F1
#
_entry.id   AF-I3KEG8-F1
#
_cell.length_a   1.000
_cell.length_b   1.000
_cell.length_c   1.000
_cell.angle_alpha   90.00
_cell.angle_beta   90.00
_cell.angle_gamma   90.00
#
_symmetry.space_group_name_H-M   'P 1'
#
loop_
_entity.id
_entity.type
_entity.pdbx_description
1 polymer ?
#
loop_
_entity_poly.entity_id
_entity_poly.type
_entity_poly.pdbx_seq_one_letter_code
_entity_poly.pdbx_strand_id
1 'polypeptide(L)'
;MSVKILSITLLLLSVCVCCHSSEDTRRGPGSTPPCCVDVTKDNVSADVVGETYREQAARHHCVKAIIFDTKNGKQLCADPDAQWVKDLTAKMRKV
;
A
#
# COMPACT_ATOMS: atom_id res chain seq x y z
N MET A 1 19.59 -44.38 5.43
CA MET A 1 18.47 -43.42 5.49
C MET A 1 18.85 -42.25 4.62
N SER A 2 18.15 -42.12 3.50
CA SER A 2 18.71 -41.65 2.23
C SER A 2 18.84 -40.13 2.20
N VAL A 3 20.02 -39.60 1.81
CA VAL A 3 20.27 -38.17 1.51
C VAL A 3 19.22 -37.56 0.55
N LYS A 4 18.57 -38.43 -0.23
CA LYS A 4 17.43 -38.13 -1.09
C LYS A 4 16.22 -37.59 -0.31
N ILE A 5 15.97 -38.09 0.89
CA ILE A 5 14.87 -37.66 1.76
C ILE A 5 15.13 -36.25 2.27
N LEU A 6 16.37 -35.97 2.72
CA LEU A 6 16.79 -34.65 3.20
C LEU A 6 16.76 -33.59 2.09
N SER A 7 17.16 -33.96 0.86
CA SER A 7 17.09 -33.07 -0.30
C SER A 7 15.66 -32.72 -0.70
N ILE A 8 14.73 -33.67 -0.62
CA ILE A 8 13.31 -33.46 -0.94
C ILE A 8 12.67 -32.53 0.10
N THR A 9 12.98 -32.71 1.39
CA THR A 9 12.46 -31.83 2.45
C THR A 9 12.97 -30.40 2.33
N LEU A 10 14.23 -30.21 1.92
CA LEU A 10 14.82 -28.88 1.75
C LEU A 10 14.23 -28.13 0.54
N LEU A 11 13.95 -28.84 -0.55
CA LEU A 11 13.25 -28.29 -1.72
C LEU A 11 11.82 -27.84 -1.39
N LEU A 12 11.09 -28.61 -0.58
CA LEU A 12 9.74 -28.27 -0.13
C LEU A 12 9.71 -27.03 0.76
N LEU A 13 10.68 -26.88 1.67
CA LEU A 13 10.84 -25.69 2.53
C LEU A 13 11.17 -24.42 1.73
N SER A 14 11.93 -24.53 0.62
CA SER A 14 12.29 -23.41 -0.23
C SER A 14 11.10 -22.78 -0.96
N VAL A 15 10.07 -23.56 -1.33
CA VAL A 15 8.89 -23.06 -2.04
C VAL A 15 7.96 -22.26 -1.11
N CYS A 16 7.95 -22.58 0.19
CA CYS A 16 7.12 -21.89 1.17
C CYS A 16 7.55 -20.44 1.45
N VAL A 17 8.82 -20.08 1.23
CA VAL A 17 9.35 -18.73 1.50
C VAL A 17 9.08 -17.75 0.36
N CYS A 18 8.87 -18.24 -0.87
CA CYS A 18 8.64 -17.39 -2.05
C CYS A 18 7.21 -16.80 -2.13
N CYS A 19 6.30 -17.19 -1.22
CA CYS A 19 4.90 -16.75 -1.25
C CYS A 19 4.58 -15.57 -0.31
N HIS A 20 5.57 -14.96 0.35
CA HIS A 20 5.37 -13.81 1.24
C HIS A 20 5.56 -12.44 0.57
N SER A 21 5.58 -12.35 -0.75
CA SER A 21 5.27 -11.10 -1.46
C SER A 21 3.76 -10.97 -1.62
N SER A 22 3.06 -10.82 -0.49
CA SER A 22 1.64 -10.46 -0.49
C SER A 22 1.52 -8.97 -0.86
N GLU A 23 1.55 -8.67 -2.15
CA GLU A 23 0.78 -7.51 -2.62
C GLU A 23 -0.70 -7.87 -2.48
N ASP A 24 -1.36 -7.08 -1.65
CA ASP A 24 -2.76 -7.19 -1.27
C ASP A 24 -3.66 -7.14 -2.50
N THR A 25 -4.12 -8.28 -3.01
CA THR A 25 -5.34 -8.37 -3.82
C THR A 25 -5.91 -9.80 -3.84
N ARG A 26 -6.51 -10.27 -2.74
CA ARG A 26 -7.47 -11.39 -2.81
C ARG A 26 -8.90 -10.85 -2.70
N ARG A 27 -9.47 -10.46 -3.85
CA ARG A 27 -10.87 -9.99 -3.95
C ARG A 27 -11.82 -11.19 -4.06
N GLY A 28 -12.37 -11.60 -2.92
CA GLY A 28 -13.59 -12.42 -2.85
C GLY A 28 -14.86 -11.56 -2.86
N PRO A 29 -16.04 -12.13 -3.18
CA PRO A 29 -17.32 -11.43 -3.05
C PRO A 29 -17.55 -11.11 -1.56
N GLY A 30 -17.47 -9.83 -1.18
CA GLY A 30 -17.53 -9.38 0.22
C GLY A 30 -16.27 -8.69 0.74
N SER A 31 -15.20 -8.58 -0.07
CA SER A 31 -14.02 -7.79 0.30
C SER A 31 -14.39 -6.31 0.39
N THR A 32 -14.29 -5.71 1.58
CA THR A 32 -14.26 -4.24 1.72
C THR A 32 -13.20 -3.70 0.77
N PRO A 33 -13.48 -2.60 0.02
CA PRO A 33 -12.46 -1.96 -0.79
C PRO A 33 -11.23 -1.67 0.08
N PRO A 34 -10.00 -1.96 -0.38
CA PRO A 34 -8.81 -1.64 0.39
C PRO A 34 -8.79 -0.13 0.69
N CYS A 35 -8.52 0.22 1.94
CA CYS A 35 -8.45 1.59 2.44
C CYS A 35 -7.10 1.81 3.13
N CYS A 36 -6.68 3.07 3.29
CA CYS A 36 -5.51 3.40 4.08
C CYS A 36 -5.74 3.04 5.56
N VAL A 37 -4.87 2.20 6.12
CA VAL A 37 -4.83 1.85 7.57
C VAL A 37 -3.75 2.61 8.33
N ASP A 38 -2.82 3.21 7.61
CA ASP A 38 -1.78 4.08 8.14
C ASP A 38 -1.45 5.18 7.11
N VAL A 39 -0.73 6.21 7.55
CA VAL A 39 -0.33 7.36 6.73
C VAL A 39 1.14 7.67 6.92
N THR A 40 1.82 8.07 5.83
CA THR A 40 3.18 8.60 5.95
C THR A 40 3.16 10.07 6.35
N LYS A 41 4.07 10.42 7.27
CA LYS A 41 4.41 11.81 7.61
C LYS A 41 5.65 12.29 6.88
N ASP A 42 6.48 11.36 6.42
CA ASP A 42 7.71 11.66 5.70
C ASP A 42 7.38 12.34 4.37
N ASN A 43 8.18 13.34 4.01
CA ASN A 43 7.97 14.07 2.78
C ASN A 43 8.45 13.24 1.57
N VAL A 44 7.50 12.58 0.92
CA VAL A 44 7.69 11.80 -0.31
C VAL A 44 6.97 12.45 -1.51
N SER A 45 6.82 13.77 -1.48
CA SER A 45 6.16 14.54 -2.56
C SER A 45 6.80 14.33 -3.94
N ALA A 46 8.09 13.98 -4.00
CA ALA A 46 8.80 13.68 -5.24
C ALA A 46 8.28 12.44 -5.99
N ASP A 47 7.58 11.55 -5.28
CA ASP A 47 7.03 10.32 -5.84
C ASP A 47 5.59 10.50 -6.34
N VAL A 48 4.91 11.58 -5.92
CA VAL A 48 3.54 11.91 -6.33
C VAL A 48 3.52 12.34 -7.80
N VAL A 49 2.50 11.89 -8.52
CA VAL A 49 2.26 12.24 -9.93
C VAL A 49 0.83 12.70 -10.16
N GLY A 50 0.64 13.40 -11.28
CA GLY A 50 -0.66 13.91 -11.69
C GLY A 50 -1.06 15.19 -10.99
N GLU A 51 -2.29 15.61 -11.22
CA GLU A 51 -2.84 16.89 -10.73
C GLU A 51 -4.03 16.67 -9.79
N THR A 52 -4.28 15.42 -9.40
CA THR A 52 -5.45 15.04 -8.60
C THR A 52 -5.08 14.29 -7.33
N TYR A 53 -5.92 14.40 -6.31
CA TYR A 53 -5.85 13.59 -5.10
C TYR A 53 -7.23 13.15 -4.65
N ARG A 54 -7.30 12.09 -3.85
CA ARG A 54 -8.53 11.60 -3.21
C ARG A 54 -8.45 11.80 -1.70
N GLU A 55 -9.59 12.00 -1.06
CA GLU A 55 -9.67 12.01 0.40
C GLU A 55 -10.36 10.75 0.92
N GLN A 56 -9.79 10.18 1.96
CA GLN A 56 -10.40 9.10 2.72
C GLN A 56 -10.80 9.59 4.10
N ALA A 57 -12.06 9.39 4.45
CA ALA A 57 -12.54 9.58 5.82
C ALA A 57 -12.19 8.37 6.69
N ALA A 58 -11.89 8.61 7.98
CA ALA A 58 -11.68 7.52 8.94
C ALA A 58 -12.97 6.71 9.15
N ARG A 59 -12.87 5.38 9.03
CA ARG A 59 -14.00 4.43 9.18
C ARG A 59 -13.48 3.05 9.59
N HIS A 60 -13.97 2.49 10.70
CA HIS A 60 -13.53 1.19 11.22
C HIS A 60 -12.00 1.12 11.39
N HIS A 61 -11.32 0.29 10.57
CA HIS A 61 -9.86 0.14 10.55
C HIS A 61 -9.17 1.15 9.61
N CYS A 62 -9.94 1.90 8.82
CA CYS A 62 -9.42 2.90 7.91
C CYS A 62 -9.14 4.21 8.65
N VAL A 63 -7.96 4.79 8.42
CA VAL A 63 -7.58 6.10 8.95
C VAL A 63 -7.97 7.22 7.99
N LYS A 64 -7.98 8.46 8.49
CA LYS A 64 -8.14 9.65 7.64
C LYS A 64 -6.86 9.85 6.84
N ALA A 65 -6.96 9.92 5.51
CA ALA A 65 -5.79 10.00 4.63
C ALA A 65 -6.05 10.86 3.39
N ILE A 66 -4.99 11.49 2.89
CA ILE A 66 -4.93 12.00 1.51
C ILE A 66 -4.27 10.93 0.64
N ILE A 67 -4.92 10.55 -0.45
CA ILE A 67 -4.44 9.51 -1.34
C ILE A 67 -3.92 10.15 -2.63
N PHE A 68 -2.63 9.98 -2.88
CA PHE A 68 -1.96 10.39 -4.11
C PHE A 68 -1.68 9.20 -5.02
N ASP A 69 -1.66 9.44 -6.32
CA ASP A 69 -1.11 8.49 -7.28
C ASP A 69 0.41 8.71 -7.39
N THR A 70 1.19 7.64 -7.50
CA THR A 70 2.66 7.72 -7.56
C THR A 70 3.23 7.11 -8.84
N LYS A 71 4.49 7.44 -9.16
CA LYS A 71 5.18 6.96 -10.38
C LYS A 71 5.18 5.44 -10.55
N ASN A 72 5.21 4.69 -9.44
CA ASN A 72 5.25 3.24 -9.46
C ASN A 72 3.85 2.60 -9.61
N GLY A 73 2.80 3.41 -9.81
CA GLY A 73 1.42 2.95 -9.95
C GLY A 73 0.73 2.58 -8.64
N LYS A 74 1.40 2.72 -7.49
CA LYS A 74 0.80 2.49 -6.17
C LYS A 74 0.17 3.77 -5.63
N GLN A 75 -0.88 3.58 -4.83
CA GLN A 75 -1.50 4.66 -4.08
C GLN A 75 -0.68 4.96 -2.84
N LEU A 76 -0.39 6.24 -2.60
CA LEU A 76 0.28 6.73 -1.41
C LEU A 76 -0.74 7.30 -0.42
N CYS A 77 -0.77 6.74 0.78
CA CYS A 77 -1.55 7.25 1.91
C CYS A 77 -0.71 8.28 2.68
N ALA A 78 -1.09 9.56 2.61
CA ALA A 78 -0.38 10.66 3.24
C ALA A 78 -1.19 11.28 4.38
N ASP A 79 -0.48 11.74 5.42
CA ASP A 79 -1.10 12.35 6.59
C ASP A 79 -1.69 13.72 6.21
N PRO A 80 -3.02 13.93 6.35
CA PRO A 80 -3.66 15.20 6.01
C PRO A 80 -3.11 16.39 6.81
N ASP A 81 -2.49 16.15 7.96
CA ASP A 81 -1.95 17.19 8.83
C ASP A 81 -0.50 17.57 8.49
N ALA A 82 0.21 16.77 7.69
CA ALA A 82 1.57 17.06 7.26
C ALA A 82 1.63 18.28 6.32
N GLN A 83 2.62 19.15 6.53
CA GLN A 83 2.70 20.42 5.81
C GLN A 83 2.88 20.22 4.29
N TRP A 84 3.72 19.28 3.88
CA TRP A 84 3.94 19.00 2.46
C TRP A 84 2.67 18.52 1.75
N VAL A 85 1.78 17.82 2.46
CA VAL A 85 0.48 17.37 1.92
C VAL A 85 -0.44 18.56 1.70
N LYS A 86 -0.50 19.49 2.66
CA LYS A 86 -1.27 20.74 2.53
C LYS A 86 -0.76 21.60 1.38
N ASP A 87 0.56 21.74 1.26
CA ASP A 87 1.19 22.53 0.19
C ASP A 87 0.94 21.93 -1.20
N LEU A 88 0.91 20.61 -1.29
CA LEU A 88 0.66 19.89 -2.54
C LEU A 88 -0.82 19.92 -2.92
N THR A 89 -1.72 19.58 -1.99
CA THR A 89 -3.17 19.60 -2.21
C THR A 89 -3.71 20.99 -2.53
N ALA A 90 -3.07 22.07 -2.05
CA ALA A 90 -3.40 23.45 -2.43
C ALA A 90 -3.24 23.72 -3.93
N LYS A 91 -2.47 22.90 -4.66
CA LYS A 91 -2.19 23.05 -6.10
C LYS A 91 -2.84 21.96 -6.95
N MET A 92 -3.60 21.06 -6.34
CA MET A 92 -4.19 19.90 -7.01
C MET A 92 -5.72 19.92 -6.90
N ARG A 93 -6.38 19.16 -7.78
CA ARG A 93 -7.82 18.99 -7.78
C ARG A 93 -8.22 17.76 -6.98
N LYS A 94 -9.12 17.94 -6.02
CA LYS A 94 -9.78 16.82 -5.34
C LYS A 94 -10.72 16.09 -6.31
N VAL A 95 -10.66 14.75 -6.33
CA VAL A 95 -11.52 13.89 -7.14
C VAL A 95 -12.26 12.86 -6.32
#